data_AF-A0A2U1S5Z6-F1
#
_entry.id   AF-A0A2U1S5Z6-F1
#
_cell.length_a   1.000
_cell.length_b   1.000
_cell.length_c   1.000
_cell.angle_alpha   90.00
_cell.angle_beta   90.00
_cell.angle_gamma   90.00
#
_symmetry.space_group_name_H-M   'P 1'
#
loop_
_entity.id
_entity.type
_entity.pdbx_description
1 polymer ?
#
loop_
_entity_poly.entity_id
_entity_poly.type
_entity_poly.pdbx_seq_one_letter_code
_entity_poly.pdbx_strand_id
1 'polypeptide(L)'
;MKVICSSEESLYRPEAVRWRERMQLMKPIGDTVVLLPCSMKKPYSNSKSHMKFRKVTRSFQELIITSPFGICPRELEETFPIQSYDVAVTGNWSQDEIDESGKILKEYVKGKTVVAHVSGGYEEVCRQYLDDCIYTCVDGKPTSPDSIYNLRMELKNHPKINRRQKVLNKLKSIAVYQWGEKASEFIPEDVKTKGQFHKKILSGNKQLAMLNMHQGLYTLNLEGGRVLKDLGINIVNIDFDLKTNTVFAPGIESADHNIIPQDEVVVVRGDEVVGVGKAVMTGREMEECDNGIGVKLKHRVKN
;
A
#
# COMPACT_ATOMS: atom_id res chain seq x y z
N MET A 1 -6.80 1.69 -14.53
CA MET A 1 -5.84 2.67 -15.09
C MET A 1 -4.45 2.09 -14.88
N LYS A 2 -3.61 2.08 -15.91
CA LYS A 2 -2.24 1.55 -15.84
C LYS A 2 -1.26 2.72 -15.79
N VAL A 3 -0.32 2.71 -14.87
CA VAL A 3 0.75 3.71 -14.81
C VAL A 3 1.82 3.31 -15.81
N ILE A 4 2.02 4.11 -16.85
CA ILE A 4 3.07 3.89 -17.86
C ILE A 4 4.38 4.51 -17.35
N CYS A 5 5.42 3.70 -17.21
CA CYS A 5 6.75 4.12 -16.82
C CYS A 5 7.72 3.77 -17.97
N SER A 6 7.87 4.70 -18.93
CA SER A 6 8.59 4.45 -20.19
C SER A 6 9.96 5.13 -20.28
N SER A 7 10.31 5.98 -19.33
CA SER A 7 11.55 6.76 -19.30
C SER A 7 12.02 7.02 -17.87
N GLU A 8 13.23 7.57 -17.69
CA GLU A 8 13.79 7.88 -16.37
C GLU A 8 12.93 8.89 -15.58
N GLU A 9 12.26 9.81 -16.26
CA GLU A 9 11.33 10.77 -15.66
C GLU A 9 10.13 10.09 -14.97
N SER A 10 9.92 8.79 -15.23
CA SER A 10 8.94 7.96 -14.52
C SER A 10 9.21 7.92 -13.01
N LEU A 11 10.45 8.15 -12.58
CA LEU A 11 10.82 8.32 -11.17
C LEU A 11 10.06 9.45 -10.49
N TYR A 12 9.75 10.52 -11.22
CA TYR A 12 9.12 11.74 -10.69
C TYR A 12 7.62 11.82 -10.95
N ARG A 13 7.01 10.76 -11.49
CA ARG A 13 5.55 10.70 -11.61
C ARG A 13 4.90 10.85 -10.24
N PRO A 14 3.80 11.63 -10.11
CA PRO A 14 3.11 11.82 -8.84
C PRO A 14 2.76 10.50 -8.13
N GLU A 15 2.38 9.47 -8.90
CA GLU A 15 2.07 8.16 -8.33
C GLU A 15 3.30 7.45 -7.75
N ALA A 16 4.47 7.63 -8.36
CA ALA A 16 5.73 7.04 -7.90
C ALA A 16 6.27 7.76 -6.66
N VAL A 17 6.29 9.09 -6.69
CA VAL A 17 6.68 9.93 -5.56
C VAL A 17 5.79 9.65 -4.34
N ARG A 18 4.46 9.73 -4.52
CA ARG A 18 3.50 9.47 -3.44
C ARG A 18 3.63 8.05 -2.89
N TRP A 19 3.87 7.05 -3.75
CA TRP A 19 4.11 5.69 -3.26
C TRP A 19 5.36 5.63 -2.38
N ARG A 20 6.48 6.20 -2.83
CA ARG A 20 7.75 6.24 -2.09
C ARG A 20 7.59 6.93 -0.74
N GLU A 21 6.90 8.06 -0.67
CA GLU A 21 6.54 8.74 0.58
C GLU A 21 5.72 7.84 1.50
N ARG A 22 4.70 7.14 0.97
CA ARG A 22 3.88 6.22 1.76
C ARG A 22 4.65 4.99 2.24
N MET A 23 5.71 4.57 1.54
CA MET A 23 6.57 3.46 1.99
C MET A 23 7.38 3.83 3.23
N GLN A 24 7.66 5.12 3.47
CA GLN A 24 8.33 5.57 4.69
C GLN A 24 7.49 5.32 5.95
N LEU A 25 6.16 5.19 5.81
CA LEU A 25 5.24 4.86 6.90
C LEU A 25 5.20 3.36 7.21
N MET A 26 5.75 2.52 6.33
CA MET A 26 5.66 1.06 6.45
C MET A 26 6.76 0.53 7.36
N LYS A 27 6.43 -0.46 8.19
CA LYS A 27 7.36 -1.12 9.10
C LYS A 27 7.36 -2.63 8.83
N PRO A 28 8.52 -3.30 8.69
CA PRO A 28 8.57 -4.74 8.53
C PRO A 28 8.15 -5.45 9.82
N ILE A 29 7.49 -6.59 9.65
CA ILE A 29 7.18 -7.51 10.75
C ILE A 29 8.21 -8.64 10.85
N GLY A 30 8.43 -9.16 12.05
CA GLY A 30 9.47 -10.16 12.31
C GLY A 30 10.89 -9.58 12.27
N ASP A 31 11.89 -10.44 12.41
CA ASP A 31 13.29 -10.03 12.54
C ASP A 31 14.06 -10.08 11.21
N THR A 32 13.52 -10.81 10.22
CA THR A 32 14.18 -11.06 8.94
C THR A 32 13.34 -10.54 7.78
N VAL A 33 13.96 -9.74 6.91
CA VAL A 33 13.39 -9.25 5.64
C VAL A 33 14.10 -9.92 4.47
N VAL A 34 13.31 -10.52 3.58
CA VAL A 34 13.80 -11.16 2.35
C VAL A 34 13.60 -10.21 1.17
N LEU A 35 14.71 -9.77 0.57
CA LEU A 35 14.69 -8.90 -0.60
C LEU A 35 14.56 -9.74 -1.87
N LEU A 36 13.61 -9.37 -2.73
CA LEU A 36 13.32 -10.06 -3.99
C LEU A 36 13.30 -9.06 -5.15
N PRO A 37 13.68 -9.47 -6.37
CA PRO A 37 13.56 -8.60 -7.55
C PRO A 37 12.10 -8.46 -7.97
N CYS A 38 11.76 -7.37 -8.66
CA CYS A 38 10.44 -7.22 -9.26
C CYS A 38 10.24 -8.23 -10.42
N SER A 39 9.04 -8.21 -11.03
CA SER A 39 8.80 -9.02 -12.23
C SER A 39 7.83 -8.33 -13.18
N MET A 40 7.88 -8.68 -14.47
CA MET A 40 6.99 -8.10 -15.49
C MET A 40 5.51 -8.29 -15.16
N LYS A 41 5.13 -9.47 -14.65
CA LYS A 41 3.74 -9.80 -14.32
C LYS A 41 3.40 -9.29 -12.92
N LYS A 42 2.35 -8.47 -12.82
CA LYS A 42 1.79 -7.97 -11.56
C LYS A 42 0.39 -8.56 -11.29
N PRO A 43 -0.02 -8.75 -10.03
CA PRO A 43 0.82 -8.66 -8.82
C PRO A 43 1.97 -9.68 -8.87
N TYR A 44 3.11 -9.34 -8.28
CA TYR A 44 4.36 -10.08 -8.50
C TYR A 44 4.25 -11.55 -8.10
N SER A 45 3.50 -11.87 -7.05
CA SER A 45 3.23 -13.24 -6.59
C SER A 45 2.62 -14.17 -7.63
N ASN A 46 1.99 -13.63 -8.68
CA ASN A 46 1.43 -14.39 -9.81
C ASN A 46 2.45 -14.67 -10.94
N SER A 47 3.67 -14.16 -10.83
CA SER A 47 4.76 -14.42 -11.77
C SER A 47 5.41 -15.79 -11.52
N LYS A 48 5.97 -16.41 -12.57
CA LYS A 48 6.66 -17.71 -12.45
C LYS A 48 7.83 -17.66 -11.46
N SER A 49 8.59 -16.56 -11.45
CA SER A 49 9.72 -16.35 -10.56
C SER A 49 9.27 -16.29 -9.10
N HIS A 50 8.29 -15.44 -8.77
CA HIS A 50 7.81 -15.31 -7.40
C HIS A 50 7.07 -16.55 -6.91
N MET A 51 6.38 -17.29 -7.79
CA MET A 51 5.83 -18.60 -7.42
C MET A 51 6.92 -19.59 -6.97
N LYS A 52 8.15 -19.51 -7.51
CA LYS A 52 9.30 -20.29 -7.02
C LYS A 52 9.79 -19.76 -5.67
N PHE A 53 10.03 -18.45 -5.55
CA PHE A 53 10.51 -17.82 -4.31
C PHE A 53 9.58 -18.13 -3.13
N ARG A 54 8.26 -17.95 -3.33
CA ARG A 54 7.23 -18.13 -2.30
C ARG A 54 7.11 -19.55 -1.76
N LYS A 55 7.64 -20.57 -2.43
CA LYS A 55 7.75 -21.91 -1.85
C LYS A 55 8.62 -21.92 -0.60
N VAL A 56 9.53 -20.95 -0.47
CA VAL A 56 10.51 -20.84 0.61
C VAL A 56 10.25 -19.59 1.47
N THR A 57 9.89 -18.46 0.87
CA THR A 57 9.86 -17.14 1.54
C THR A 57 8.54 -16.79 2.23
N ARG A 58 7.44 -17.51 1.95
CA ARG A 58 6.08 -17.10 2.37
C ARG A 58 5.88 -16.85 3.87
N SER A 59 6.74 -17.41 4.71
CA SER A 59 6.71 -17.29 6.17
C SER A 59 7.57 -16.14 6.73
N PHE A 60 8.22 -15.35 5.88
CA PHE A 60 9.07 -14.22 6.28
C PHE A 60 8.50 -12.91 5.75
N GLN A 61 9.03 -11.76 6.17
CA GLN A 61 8.67 -10.50 5.55
C GLN A 61 9.34 -10.43 4.18
N GLU A 62 8.55 -10.28 3.13
CA GLU A 62 9.04 -10.20 1.76
C GLU A 62 8.98 -8.74 1.32
N LEU A 63 10.10 -8.21 0.83
CA LEU A 63 10.18 -6.87 0.27
C LEU A 63 10.68 -6.97 -1.18
N ILE A 64 9.92 -6.40 -2.11
CA ILE A 64 10.27 -6.40 -3.52
C ILE A 64 10.93 -5.07 -3.85
N ILE A 65 12.16 -5.09 -4.33
CA ILE A 65 12.82 -3.89 -4.87
C ILE A 65 12.30 -3.69 -6.29
N THR A 66 11.89 -2.46 -6.62
CA THR A 66 11.27 -2.16 -7.91
C THR A 66 11.45 -0.69 -8.29
N SER A 67 11.61 -0.41 -9.58
CA SER A 67 11.64 0.96 -10.11
C SER A 67 10.37 1.21 -10.93
N PRO A 68 9.81 2.46 -10.93
CA PRO A 68 10.27 3.67 -10.22
C PRO A 68 9.83 3.78 -8.75
N PHE A 69 9.19 2.74 -8.21
CA PHE A 69 8.49 2.82 -6.92
C PHE A 69 9.38 2.56 -5.68
N GLY A 70 10.67 2.31 -5.86
CA GLY A 70 11.61 2.02 -4.78
C GLY A 70 11.47 0.60 -4.22
N ILE A 71 10.50 0.44 -3.31
CA ILE A 71 10.24 -0.82 -2.61
C ILE A 71 8.75 -1.13 -2.57
N CYS A 72 8.41 -2.41 -2.43
CA CYS A 72 7.05 -2.88 -2.25
C CYS A 72 7.04 -4.01 -1.22
N PRO A 73 6.54 -3.77 0.02
CA PRO A 73 6.16 -4.84 0.94
C PRO A 73 5.15 -5.76 0.24
N ARG A 74 5.35 -7.09 0.36
CA ARG A 74 4.51 -8.08 -0.32
C ARG A 74 3.02 -7.87 -0.10
N GLU A 75 2.65 -7.48 1.11
CA GLU A 75 1.27 -7.24 1.49
C GLU A 75 0.56 -6.15 0.69
N LEU A 76 1.31 -5.25 0.05
CA LEU A 76 0.81 -4.14 -0.77
C LEU A 76 0.93 -4.39 -2.29
N GLU A 77 1.38 -5.56 -2.74
CA GLU A 77 1.59 -5.82 -4.17
C GLU A 77 0.31 -5.77 -5.03
N GLU A 78 -0.84 -5.93 -4.38
CA GLU A 78 -2.18 -5.86 -5.00
C GLU A 78 -2.76 -4.43 -4.95
N THR A 79 -2.03 -3.47 -4.40
CA THR A 79 -2.49 -2.09 -4.22
C THR A 79 -2.00 -1.20 -5.35
N PHE A 80 -2.88 -0.34 -5.86
CA PHE A 80 -2.51 0.66 -6.87
C PHE A 80 -1.44 1.61 -6.30
N PRO A 81 -0.38 1.95 -7.05
CA PRO A 81 -0.13 1.65 -8.46
C PRO A 81 0.63 0.35 -8.77
N ILE A 82 1.20 -0.33 -7.77
CA ILE A 82 2.09 -1.49 -7.99
C ILE A 82 1.44 -2.64 -8.76
N GLN A 83 0.16 -2.94 -8.51
CA GLN A 83 -0.52 -3.99 -9.26
C GLN A 83 -0.75 -3.64 -10.74
N SER A 84 -0.58 -2.39 -11.15
CA SER A 84 -0.99 -1.90 -12.47
C SER A 84 -0.04 -0.82 -13.01
N TYR A 85 1.24 -1.16 -13.16
CA TYR A 85 2.21 -0.32 -13.88
C TYR A 85 2.97 -1.10 -14.97
N ASP A 86 3.36 -0.38 -16.02
CA ASP A 86 4.21 -0.86 -17.10
C ASP A 86 5.60 -0.27 -17.00
N VAL A 87 6.63 -1.08 -17.26
CA VAL A 87 8.02 -0.64 -17.32
C VAL A 87 8.72 -1.35 -18.46
N ALA A 88 9.59 -0.63 -19.17
CA ALA A 88 10.61 -1.27 -19.99
C ALA A 88 11.60 -1.97 -19.07
N VAL A 89 11.63 -3.31 -19.09
CA VAL A 89 12.56 -4.09 -18.27
C VAL A 89 13.90 -4.17 -19.01
N THR A 90 14.67 -3.10 -18.94
CA THR A 90 16.01 -3.01 -19.57
C THR A 90 17.08 -3.73 -18.74
N GLY A 91 16.86 -3.88 -17.43
CA GLY A 91 17.79 -4.53 -16.50
C GLY A 91 18.96 -3.66 -16.05
N ASN A 92 19.19 -2.53 -16.72
CA ASN A 92 20.13 -1.49 -16.30
C ASN A 92 19.39 -0.47 -15.46
N TRP A 93 19.94 -0.15 -14.28
CA TRP A 93 19.40 0.84 -13.37
C TRP A 93 20.25 2.10 -13.45
N SER A 94 19.62 3.27 -13.55
CA SER A 94 20.33 4.55 -13.42
C SER A 94 20.75 4.79 -11.97
N GLN A 95 21.69 5.72 -11.76
CA GLN A 95 22.10 6.10 -10.40
C GLN A 95 20.92 6.65 -9.59
N ASP A 96 20.02 7.41 -10.22
CA ASP A 96 18.84 7.95 -9.55
C ASP A 96 17.88 6.84 -9.12
N GLU A 97 17.69 5.80 -9.94
CA GLU A 97 16.88 4.63 -9.57
C GLU A 97 17.46 3.89 -8.36
N ILE A 98 18.79 3.74 -8.35
CA ILE A 98 19.53 3.13 -7.25
C ILE A 98 19.36 3.95 -5.98
N ASP A 99 19.56 5.27 -6.07
CA ASP A 99 19.55 6.16 -4.92
C ASP A 99 18.16 6.30 -4.31
N GLU A 100 17.12 6.49 -5.13
CA GLU A 100 15.73 6.60 -4.66
C GLU A 100 15.26 5.31 -3.99
N SER A 101 15.62 4.16 -4.55
CA SER A 101 15.24 2.86 -3.99
C SER A 101 16.03 2.53 -2.72
N GLY A 102 17.33 2.84 -2.73
CA GLY A 102 18.27 2.52 -1.66
C GLY A 102 18.00 3.31 -0.38
N LYS A 103 17.68 4.60 -0.48
CA LYS A 103 17.33 5.45 0.68
C LYS A 103 16.13 4.88 1.45
N ILE A 104 15.06 4.53 0.74
CA ILE A 104 13.84 4.01 1.34
C ILE A 104 14.04 2.58 1.84
N LEU A 105 14.79 1.76 1.09
CA LEU A 105 15.17 0.42 1.49
C LEU A 105 15.91 0.42 2.84
N LYS A 106 16.93 1.29 2.98
CA LYS A 106 17.75 1.42 4.19
C LYS A 106 16.90 1.72 5.43
N GLU A 107 15.99 2.69 5.34
CA GLU A 107 15.12 3.03 6.46
C GLU A 107 14.12 1.89 6.76
N TYR A 108 13.53 1.27 5.74
CA TYR A 108 12.56 0.19 5.95
C TYR A 108 13.18 -1.03 6.63
N VAL A 109 14.41 -1.42 6.29
CA VAL A 109 15.06 -2.62 6.87
C VAL A 109 15.88 -2.35 8.13
N LYS A 110 15.85 -1.11 8.65
CA LYS A 110 16.64 -0.71 9.82
C LYS A 110 16.41 -1.62 11.03
N GLY A 111 17.50 -2.16 11.57
CA GLY A 111 17.46 -3.07 12.71
C GLY A 111 16.91 -4.47 12.41
N LYS A 112 16.87 -4.88 11.13
CA LYS A 112 16.46 -6.21 10.69
C LYS A 112 17.62 -6.97 10.06
N THR A 113 17.56 -8.29 10.12
CA THR A 113 18.43 -9.15 9.32
C THR A 113 17.94 -9.18 7.88
N VAL A 114 18.82 -8.85 6.94
CA VAL A 114 18.48 -8.75 5.52
C VAL A 114 19.02 -9.95 4.76
N VAL A 115 18.13 -10.73 4.15
CA VAL A 115 18.48 -11.81 3.22
C VAL A 115 18.20 -11.33 1.79
N ALA A 116 19.26 -10.97 1.07
CA ALA A 116 19.20 -10.43 -0.27
C ALA A 116 19.21 -11.57 -1.31
N HIS A 117 18.06 -11.80 -1.95
CA HIS A 117 17.90 -12.79 -3.01
C HIS A 117 17.65 -12.10 -4.37
N VAL A 118 18.63 -11.31 -4.76
CA VAL A 118 18.62 -10.39 -5.90
C VAL A 118 19.91 -10.51 -6.70
N SER A 119 19.94 -9.95 -7.92
CA SER A 119 21.13 -9.84 -8.76
C SER A 119 21.06 -8.57 -9.63
N GLY A 120 22.19 -8.15 -10.22
CA GLY A 120 22.25 -6.98 -11.11
C GLY A 120 21.97 -5.66 -10.38
N GLY A 121 21.26 -4.72 -11.01
CA GLY A 121 20.96 -3.41 -10.40
C GLY A 121 20.29 -3.50 -9.02
N TYR A 122 19.46 -4.51 -8.76
CA TYR A 122 18.88 -4.74 -7.43
C TYR A 122 19.92 -5.07 -6.36
N GLU A 123 20.95 -5.82 -6.73
CA GLU A 123 22.06 -6.16 -5.84
C GLU A 123 22.94 -4.95 -5.58
N GLU A 124 23.15 -4.11 -6.60
CA GLU A 124 23.85 -2.83 -6.50
C GLU A 124 23.17 -1.90 -5.49
N VAL A 125 21.83 -1.76 -5.54
CA VAL A 125 21.06 -1.03 -4.51
C VAL A 125 21.38 -1.55 -3.11
N CYS A 126 21.39 -2.87 -2.93
CA CYS A 126 21.67 -3.47 -1.62
C CYS A 126 23.11 -3.15 -1.18
N ARG A 127 24.10 -3.32 -2.06
CA ARG A 127 25.53 -3.12 -1.75
C ARG A 127 25.87 -1.67 -1.43
N GLN A 128 25.20 -0.72 -2.07
CA GLN A 128 25.48 0.70 -1.87
C GLN A 128 24.84 1.25 -0.58
N TYR A 129 23.68 0.72 -0.17
CA TYR A 129 22.88 1.31 0.92
C TYR A 129 22.81 0.50 2.20
N LEU A 130 23.12 -0.80 2.14
CA LEU A 130 23.03 -1.71 3.28
C LEU A 130 24.42 -2.23 3.62
N ASP A 131 24.83 -2.03 4.88
CA ASP A 131 26.16 -2.42 5.36
C ASP A 131 26.27 -3.95 5.52
N ASP A 132 25.23 -4.59 6.07
CA ASP A 132 25.19 -6.02 6.34
C ASP A 132 24.02 -6.70 5.62
N CYS A 133 24.34 -7.52 4.61
CA CYS A 133 23.36 -8.29 3.84
C CYS A 133 23.84 -9.71 3.57
N ILE A 134 22.94 -10.68 3.72
CA ILE A 134 23.21 -12.08 3.40
C ILE A 134 22.75 -12.35 1.96
N TYR A 135 23.70 -12.43 1.03
CA TYR A 135 23.43 -12.68 -0.39
C TYR A 135 23.27 -14.17 -0.65
N THR A 136 22.16 -14.55 -1.29
CA THR A 136 21.82 -15.96 -1.55
C THR A 136 21.80 -16.32 -3.04
N CYS A 137 21.85 -15.33 -3.93
CA CYS A 137 22.00 -15.56 -5.36
C CYS A 137 23.48 -15.76 -5.70
N VAL A 138 23.82 -16.87 -6.35
CA VAL A 138 25.23 -17.27 -6.56
C VAL A 138 25.68 -17.26 -8.03
N ASP A 139 24.73 -17.22 -8.97
CA ASP A 139 24.98 -17.36 -10.40
C ASP A 139 24.35 -16.21 -11.22
N GLY A 140 24.05 -15.10 -10.56
CA GLY A 140 23.34 -13.96 -11.14
C GLY A 140 21.88 -14.27 -11.52
N LYS A 141 21.37 -15.48 -11.24
CA LYS A 141 20.02 -15.92 -11.58
C LYS A 141 19.26 -16.34 -10.32
N PRO A 142 18.45 -15.44 -9.72
CA PRO A 142 17.71 -15.75 -8.50
C PRO A 142 16.80 -16.99 -8.61
N THR A 143 16.31 -17.31 -9.82
CA THR A 143 15.44 -18.47 -10.04
C THR A 143 16.14 -19.80 -10.30
N SER A 144 17.48 -19.84 -10.28
CA SER A 144 18.26 -21.07 -10.48
C SER A 144 18.11 -22.04 -9.29
N PRO A 145 18.27 -23.36 -9.51
CA PRO A 145 18.17 -24.34 -8.42
C PRO A 145 19.09 -24.04 -7.24
N ASP A 146 20.35 -23.65 -7.52
CA ASP A 146 21.36 -23.38 -6.50
C ASP A 146 21.05 -22.13 -5.69
N SER A 147 20.67 -21.02 -6.36
CA SER A 147 20.25 -19.79 -5.69
C SER A 147 19.02 -20.05 -4.78
N ILE A 148 18.04 -20.83 -5.24
CA ILE A 148 16.85 -21.19 -4.43
C ILE A 148 17.22 -22.13 -3.27
N TYR A 149 18.16 -23.04 -3.48
CA TYR A 149 18.65 -23.93 -2.43
C TYR A 149 19.34 -23.11 -1.33
N ASN A 150 20.23 -22.19 -1.69
CA ASN A 150 20.91 -21.31 -0.74
C ASN A 150 19.94 -20.43 0.03
N LEU A 151 18.96 -19.82 -0.66
CA LEU A 151 17.88 -19.09 0.00
C LEU A 151 17.13 -19.95 1.03
N ARG A 152 16.83 -21.20 0.68
CA ARG A 152 16.15 -22.13 1.59
C ARG A 152 17.01 -22.48 2.80
N MET A 153 18.30 -22.74 2.59
CA MET A 153 19.20 -23.10 3.67
C MET A 153 19.39 -21.93 4.62
N GLU A 154 19.56 -20.72 4.10
CA GLU A 154 19.69 -19.52 4.92
C GLU A 154 18.43 -19.28 5.76
N LEU A 155 17.25 -19.31 5.13
CA LEU A 155 15.98 -19.08 5.82
C LEU A 155 15.61 -20.13 6.89
N LYS A 156 16.33 -21.27 6.99
CA LYS A 156 16.16 -22.19 8.12
C LYS A 156 16.69 -21.61 9.43
N ASN A 157 17.62 -20.66 9.37
CA ASN A 157 18.27 -20.04 10.53
C ASN A 157 17.46 -18.87 11.11
N HIS A 158 16.34 -18.50 10.48
CA HIS A 158 15.57 -17.30 10.81
C HIS A 158 14.17 -17.64 11.37
N PRO A 159 13.66 -16.84 12.32
CA PRO A 159 12.33 -17.06 12.88
C PRO A 159 11.24 -16.80 11.83
N LYS A 160 10.25 -17.69 11.80
CA LYS A 160 9.09 -17.56 10.91
C LYS A 160 8.01 -16.70 11.55
N ILE A 161 7.30 -15.95 10.70
CA ILE A 161 6.15 -15.15 11.08
C ILE A 161 4.87 -15.98 10.95
N ASN A 162 4.03 -15.91 11.98
CA ASN A 162 2.72 -16.55 11.98
C ASN A 162 1.82 -16.00 10.85
N ARG A 163 1.08 -16.89 10.19
CA ARG A 163 0.10 -16.53 9.16
C ARG A 163 -0.93 -15.51 9.64
N ARG A 164 -1.46 -15.65 10.87
CA ARG A 164 -2.44 -14.68 11.40
C ARG A 164 -1.84 -13.28 11.46
N GLN A 165 -0.60 -13.18 11.97
CA GLN A 165 0.13 -11.91 12.03
C GLN A 165 0.31 -11.30 10.64
N LYS A 166 0.70 -12.09 9.63
CA LYS A 166 0.84 -11.60 8.25
C LYS A 166 -0.48 -11.09 7.66
N VAL A 167 -1.59 -11.78 7.92
CA VAL A 167 -2.91 -11.37 7.43
C VAL A 167 -3.33 -10.05 8.08
N LEU A 168 -3.18 -9.93 9.40
CA LEU A 168 -3.50 -8.71 10.11
C LEU A 168 -2.62 -7.54 9.65
N ASN A 169 -1.30 -7.78 9.54
CA ASN A 169 -0.35 -6.80 9.00
C ASN A 169 -0.77 -6.32 7.61
N LYS A 170 -1.14 -7.24 6.70
CA LYS A 170 -1.62 -6.86 5.37
C LYS A 170 -2.79 -5.89 5.43
N LEU A 171 -3.79 -6.18 6.27
CA LEU A 171 -4.96 -5.33 6.37
C LEU A 171 -4.60 -3.94 6.92
N LYS A 172 -3.74 -3.88 7.96
CA LYS A 172 -3.25 -2.64 8.56
C LYS A 172 -2.39 -1.83 7.57
N SER A 173 -1.46 -2.46 6.86
CA SER A 173 -0.61 -1.80 5.87
C SER A 173 -1.41 -1.15 4.75
N ILE A 174 -2.49 -1.79 4.27
CA ILE A 174 -3.38 -1.18 3.26
C ILE A 174 -4.05 0.08 3.83
N ALA A 175 -4.50 0.05 5.09
CA ALA A 175 -5.11 1.20 5.72
C ALA A 175 -4.10 2.35 5.89
N VAL A 176 -2.89 2.03 6.35
CA VAL A 176 -1.80 3.02 6.49
C VAL A 176 -1.41 3.61 5.14
N TYR A 177 -1.33 2.79 4.10
CA TYR A 177 -1.04 3.27 2.75
C TYR A 177 -2.13 4.23 2.26
N GLN A 178 -3.41 3.87 2.45
CA GLN A 178 -4.54 4.66 1.97
C GLN A 178 -4.73 5.96 2.75
N TRP A 179 -4.55 5.94 4.08
CA TRP A 179 -5.02 6.99 4.98
C TRP A 179 -3.96 7.54 5.96
N GLY A 180 -2.75 6.99 5.98
CA GLY A 180 -1.63 7.47 6.82
C GLY A 180 -1.43 6.66 8.12
N GLU A 181 -0.40 7.00 8.89
CA GLU A 181 0.10 6.17 10.02
C GLU A 181 -0.99 5.77 11.04
N LYS A 182 -1.84 6.73 11.43
CA LYS A 182 -2.94 6.51 12.39
C LYS A 182 -3.96 5.48 11.90
N ALA A 183 -4.08 5.27 10.58
CA ALA A 183 -5.06 4.37 10.01
C ALA A 183 -4.76 2.89 10.28
N SER A 184 -3.63 2.54 10.89
CA SER A 184 -3.41 1.18 11.40
C SER A 184 -4.48 0.75 12.42
N GLU A 185 -5.02 1.71 13.18
CA GLU A 185 -6.10 1.50 14.18
C GLU A 185 -7.47 1.26 13.54
N PHE A 186 -7.65 1.59 12.27
CA PHE A 186 -8.87 1.28 11.52
C PHE A 186 -9.17 -0.22 11.47
N ILE A 187 -8.13 -1.05 11.55
CA ILE A 187 -8.24 -2.51 11.52
C ILE A 187 -8.07 -3.05 12.95
N PRO A 188 -9.17 -3.46 13.61
CA PRO A 188 -9.10 -4.01 14.96
C PRO A 188 -8.53 -5.43 14.98
N GLU A 189 -8.09 -5.88 16.16
CA GLU A 189 -7.50 -7.21 16.36
C GLU A 189 -8.48 -8.38 16.13
N ASP A 190 -9.79 -8.11 16.28
CA ASP A 190 -10.87 -9.09 16.07
C ASP A 190 -11.33 -9.18 14.60
N VAL A 191 -10.65 -8.47 13.69
CA VAL A 191 -11.08 -8.33 12.29
C VAL A 191 -11.34 -9.67 11.61
N LYS A 192 -12.47 -9.75 10.91
CA LYS A 192 -12.85 -10.88 10.06
C LYS A 192 -13.02 -10.42 8.62
N THR A 193 -12.51 -11.22 7.69
CA THR A 193 -12.69 -10.98 6.26
C THR A 193 -13.68 -11.99 5.66
N LYS A 194 -14.72 -11.52 4.96
CA LYS A 194 -15.70 -12.39 4.28
C LYS A 194 -15.86 -12.02 2.81
N GLY A 195 -16.03 -13.01 1.92
CA GLY A 195 -16.25 -12.81 0.49
C GLY A 195 -15.24 -13.56 -0.37
N GLN A 196 -15.63 -13.90 -1.59
CA GLN A 196 -14.80 -14.68 -2.51
C GLN A 196 -13.79 -13.80 -3.24
N PHE A 197 -14.27 -12.83 -4.02
CA PHE A 197 -13.44 -11.87 -4.74
C PHE A 197 -13.14 -10.65 -3.85
N HIS A 198 -14.03 -9.65 -3.81
CA HIS A 198 -13.94 -8.55 -2.84
C HIS A 198 -14.14 -9.06 -1.41
N LYS A 199 -13.41 -8.48 -0.45
CA LYS A 199 -13.48 -8.89 0.96
C LYS A 199 -14.19 -7.82 1.78
N LYS A 200 -15.27 -8.18 2.46
CA LYS A 200 -15.86 -7.39 3.55
C LYS A 200 -14.92 -7.43 4.75
N ILE A 201 -14.63 -6.27 5.32
CA ILE A 201 -13.86 -6.10 6.54
C ILE A 201 -14.85 -5.90 7.68
N LEU A 202 -14.87 -6.82 8.63
CA LEU A 202 -15.85 -6.89 9.70
C LEU A 202 -15.17 -6.80 11.07
N SER A 203 -15.78 -6.10 12.01
CA SER A 203 -15.49 -6.18 13.45
C SER A 203 -16.80 -6.50 14.17
N GLY A 204 -16.82 -7.57 14.97
CA GLY A 204 -18.07 -8.20 15.39
C GLY A 204 -19.03 -8.47 14.22
N ASN A 205 -20.23 -7.87 14.28
CA ASN A 205 -21.26 -7.96 13.23
C ASN A 205 -21.31 -6.73 12.31
N LYS A 206 -20.41 -5.75 12.50
CA LYS A 206 -20.41 -4.48 11.78
C LYS A 206 -19.41 -4.54 10.61
N GLN A 207 -19.85 -4.06 9.44
CA GLN A 207 -18.96 -3.93 8.27
C GLN A 207 -18.31 -2.55 8.27
N LEU A 208 -16.99 -2.52 8.45
CA LEU A 208 -16.19 -1.29 8.43
C LEU A 208 -15.97 -0.81 6.99
N ALA A 209 -15.56 -1.74 6.12
CA ALA A 209 -15.26 -1.44 4.72
C ALA A 209 -15.40 -2.68 3.83
N MET A 210 -15.23 -2.46 2.54
CA MET A 210 -14.98 -3.49 1.55
C MET A 210 -13.60 -3.28 0.94
N LEU A 211 -12.72 -4.28 1.00
CA LEU A 211 -11.47 -4.31 0.25
C LEU A 211 -11.75 -4.64 -1.22
N ASN A 212 -11.52 -3.65 -2.07
CA ASN A 212 -11.67 -3.79 -3.50
C ASN A 212 -10.41 -4.40 -4.12
N MET A 213 -10.43 -5.72 -4.35
CA MET A 213 -9.33 -6.45 -5.00
C MET A 213 -8.93 -5.98 -6.42
N HIS A 214 -9.72 -5.14 -7.10
CA HIS A 214 -9.28 -4.52 -8.36
C HIS A 214 -8.34 -3.33 -8.14
N GLN A 215 -8.38 -2.70 -6.96
CA GLN A 215 -7.56 -1.53 -6.63
C GLN A 215 -6.59 -1.78 -5.46
N GLY A 216 -6.86 -2.83 -4.66
CA GLY A 216 -6.17 -3.13 -3.41
C GLY A 216 -6.39 -2.07 -2.33
N LEU A 217 -7.53 -1.39 -2.35
CA LEU A 217 -7.90 -0.30 -1.44
C LEU A 217 -9.27 -0.55 -0.81
N TYR A 218 -9.51 0.05 0.35
CA TYR A 218 -10.78 -0.01 1.04
C TYR A 218 -11.78 0.97 0.44
N THR A 219 -13.04 0.57 0.44
CA THR A 219 -14.21 1.42 0.21
C THR A 219 -15.05 1.42 1.47
N LEU A 220 -15.38 2.60 2.00
CA LEU A 220 -15.99 2.74 3.31
C LEU A 220 -17.45 2.29 3.37
N ASN A 221 -17.82 1.82 4.55
CA ASN A 221 -19.20 1.75 5.03
C ASN A 221 -19.38 2.75 6.17
N LEU A 222 -20.62 3.05 6.56
CA LEU A 222 -20.91 4.04 7.61
C LEU A 222 -20.22 3.72 8.95
N GLU A 223 -20.14 2.44 9.34
CA GLU A 223 -19.42 2.06 10.57
C GLU A 223 -17.92 2.34 10.45
N GLY A 224 -17.31 2.11 9.27
CA GLY A 224 -15.92 2.50 9.05
C GLY A 224 -15.73 4.01 9.01
N GLY A 225 -16.71 4.76 8.47
CA GLY A 225 -16.71 6.22 8.52
C GLY A 225 -16.65 6.76 9.94
N ARG A 226 -17.37 6.14 10.89
CA ARG A 226 -17.28 6.50 12.32
C ARG A 226 -15.88 6.28 12.88
N VAL A 227 -15.25 5.15 12.56
CA VAL A 227 -13.87 4.88 12.97
C VAL A 227 -12.90 5.93 12.38
N LEU A 228 -13.02 6.29 11.09
CA LEU A 228 -12.18 7.34 10.51
C LEU A 228 -12.41 8.71 11.14
N LYS A 229 -13.66 9.06 11.45
CA LYS A 229 -14.01 10.30 12.15
C LYS A 229 -13.33 10.35 13.52
N ASP A 230 -13.39 9.25 14.27
CA ASP A 230 -12.75 9.16 15.60
C ASP A 230 -11.22 9.27 15.51
N LEU A 231 -10.62 8.79 14.41
CA LEU A 231 -9.19 8.93 14.13
C LEU A 231 -8.80 10.32 13.57
N GLY A 232 -9.77 11.16 13.20
CA GLY A 232 -9.53 12.48 12.61
C GLY A 232 -8.98 12.43 11.17
N ILE A 233 -9.45 11.49 10.36
CA ILE A 233 -8.90 11.21 9.01
C ILE A 233 -9.94 11.50 7.92
N ASN A 234 -9.55 12.26 6.89
CA ASN A 234 -10.34 12.48 5.67
C ASN A 234 -11.78 12.97 5.96
N ILE A 235 -11.91 13.92 6.88
CA ILE A 235 -13.20 14.47 7.31
C ILE A 235 -13.59 15.63 6.39
N VAL A 236 -14.88 15.68 6.04
CA VAL A 236 -15.52 16.77 5.30
C VAL A 236 -16.72 17.24 6.13
N ASN A 237 -16.71 18.50 6.57
CA ASN A 237 -17.75 19.08 7.41
C ASN A 237 -18.79 19.83 6.58
N ILE A 238 -20.07 19.61 6.91
CA ILE A 238 -21.22 20.31 6.33
C ILE A 238 -22.16 20.79 7.43
N ASP A 239 -23.03 21.76 7.13
CA ASP A 239 -24.00 22.34 8.06
C ASP A 239 -25.47 22.01 7.73
N PHE A 240 -25.73 21.33 6.60
CA PHE A 240 -27.08 21.10 6.09
C PHE A 240 -27.57 19.65 6.22
N ASP A 241 -28.88 19.43 6.07
CA ASP A 241 -29.48 18.10 5.99
C ASP A 241 -29.16 17.41 4.66
N LEU A 242 -28.40 16.32 4.72
CA LEU A 242 -27.96 15.56 3.56
C LEU A 242 -29.11 14.70 2.95
N LYS A 243 -29.77 15.24 1.93
CA LYS A 243 -30.92 14.59 1.26
C LYS A 243 -30.54 13.76 0.04
N THR A 244 -29.45 14.11 -0.64
CA THR A 244 -28.99 13.48 -1.89
C THR A 244 -27.69 12.72 -1.67
N ASN A 245 -27.22 12.03 -2.72
CA ASN A 245 -25.94 11.31 -2.70
C ASN A 245 -24.77 12.18 -3.21
N THR A 246 -24.92 13.50 -3.20
CA THR A 246 -23.91 14.43 -3.72
C THR A 246 -23.77 15.59 -2.75
N VAL A 247 -22.53 15.89 -2.35
CA VAL A 247 -22.19 17.10 -1.62
C VAL A 247 -21.49 18.03 -2.60
N PHE A 248 -22.05 19.22 -2.79
CA PHE A 248 -21.46 20.26 -3.63
C PHE A 248 -20.49 21.10 -2.81
N ALA A 249 -19.41 21.58 -3.43
CA ALA A 249 -18.38 22.38 -2.75
C ALA A 249 -18.96 23.59 -1.98
N PRO A 250 -19.95 24.34 -2.49
CA PRO A 250 -20.53 25.48 -1.74
C PRO A 250 -21.21 25.14 -0.42
N GLY A 251 -21.52 23.86 -0.17
CA GLY A 251 -22.10 23.40 1.10
C GLY A 251 -21.08 22.77 2.05
N ILE A 252 -19.78 22.79 1.71
CA ILE A 252 -18.72 22.27 2.55
C ILE A 252 -18.12 23.42 3.34
N GLU A 253 -18.17 23.33 4.68
CA GLU A 253 -17.59 24.34 5.56
C GLU A 253 -16.08 24.18 5.71
N SER A 254 -15.61 22.93 5.78
CA SER A 254 -14.19 22.59 5.87
C SER A 254 -13.94 21.15 5.43
N ALA A 255 -12.73 20.87 4.96
CA ALA A 255 -12.29 19.53 4.58
C ALA A 255 -10.82 19.31 4.94
N ASP A 256 -10.44 18.08 5.26
CA ASP A 256 -9.03 17.72 5.46
C ASP A 256 -8.21 18.01 4.19
N HIS A 257 -7.21 18.90 4.27
CA HIS A 257 -6.39 19.32 3.13
C HIS A 257 -5.53 18.19 2.55
N ASN A 258 -5.37 17.06 3.25
CA ASN A 258 -4.68 15.89 2.71
C ASN A 258 -5.54 15.06 1.73
N ILE A 259 -6.85 15.34 1.66
CA ILE A 259 -7.77 14.66 0.74
C ILE A 259 -7.36 14.98 -0.69
N ILE A 260 -7.20 13.92 -1.49
CA ILE A 260 -7.06 14.03 -2.95
C ILE A 260 -8.27 13.39 -3.67
N PRO A 261 -8.48 13.69 -4.96
CA PRO A 261 -9.52 13.03 -5.73
C PRO A 261 -9.45 11.50 -5.65
N GLN A 262 -10.62 10.86 -5.55
CA GLN A 262 -10.84 9.42 -5.34
C GLN A 262 -10.58 8.87 -3.94
N ASP A 263 -10.06 9.67 -3.00
CA ASP A 263 -9.95 9.23 -1.61
C ASP A 263 -11.33 8.96 -1.01
N GLU A 264 -11.41 7.94 -0.17
CA GLU A 264 -12.58 7.70 0.66
C GLU A 264 -12.61 8.74 1.78
N VAL A 265 -13.76 9.39 1.93
CA VAL A 265 -13.98 10.49 2.88
C VAL A 265 -15.21 10.23 3.75
N VAL A 266 -15.20 10.86 4.92
CA VAL A 266 -16.31 10.86 5.88
C VAL A 266 -16.96 12.23 5.87
N VAL A 267 -18.26 12.28 5.61
CA VAL A 267 -19.05 13.52 5.70
C VAL A 267 -19.68 13.60 7.07
N VAL A 268 -19.38 14.68 7.77
CA VAL A 268 -19.77 14.93 9.16
C VAL A 268 -20.60 16.21 9.22
N ARG A 269 -21.62 16.20 10.08
CA ARG A 269 -22.38 17.39 10.44
C ARG A 269 -22.36 17.55 11.95
N GLY A 270 -21.77 18.62 12.45
CA GLY A 270 -21.45 18.73 13.88
C GLY A 270 -20.49 17.61 14.30
N ASP A 271 -20.97 16.69 15.14
CA ASP A 271 -20.19 15.52 15.55
C ASP A 271 -20.68 14.19 14.92
N GLU A 272 -21.73 14.27 14.09
CA GLU A 272 -22.42 13.09 13.56
C GLU A 272 -21.94 12.74 12.14
N VAL A 273 -21.57 11.47 11.94
CA VAL A 273 -21.31 10.93 10.60
C VAL A 273 -22.63 10.79 9.84
N VAL A 274 -22.81 11.61 8.81
CA VAL A 274 -24.02 11.62 7.97
C VAL A 274 -23.82 10.88 6.65
N GLY A 275 -22.58 10.69 6.21
CA GLY A 275 -22.29 9.95 4.98
C GLY A 275 -20.84 9.51 4.83
N VAL A 276 -20.62 8.59 3.90
CA VAL A 276 -19.30 8.20 3.41
C VAL A 276 -19.32 8.14 1.89
N GLY A 277 -18.21 8.53 1.26
CA GLY A 277 -18.14 8.64 -0.18
C GLY A 277 -16.72 8.81 -0.69
N LYS A 278 -16.62 9.26 -1.93
CA LYS A 278 -15.36 9.59 -2.56
C LYS A 278 -15.25 11.07 -2.84
N ALA A 279 -14.09 11.63 -2.54
CA ALA A 279 -13.70 12.97 -2.97
C ALA A 279 -13.63 13.05 -4.50
N VAL A 280 -14.15 14.15 -5.05
CA VAL A 280 -14.04 14.47 -6.49
C VAL A 280 -12.95 15.53 -6.73
N MET A 281 -12.69 16.37 -5.74
CA MET A 281 -11.65 17.40 -5.72
C MET A 281 -10.80 17.26 -4.45
N THR A 282 -9.71 18.01 -4.34
CA THR A 282 -8.88 18.09 -3.13
C THR A 282 -9.64 18.75 -1.98
N GLY A 283 -9.21 18.51 -0.73
CA GLY A 283 -9.81 19.16 0.44
C GLY A 283 -9.79 20.69 0.34
N ARG A 284 -8.68 21.26 -0.16
CA ARG A 284 -8.56 22.70 -0.40
C ARG A 284 -9.57 23.23 -1.43
N GLU A 285 -9.71 22.53 -2.56
CA GLU A 285 -10.71 22.90 -3.57
C GLU A 285 -12.15 22.81 -3.03
N MET A 286 -12.42 21.89 -2.09
CA MET A 286 -13.75 21.80 -1.47
C MET A 286 -14.11 23.06 -0.67
N GLU A 287 -13.12 23.74 -0.08
CA GLU A 287 -13.30 24.97 0.70
C GLU A 287 -13.30 26.24 -0.18
N GLU A 288 -12.51 26.25 -1.25
CA GLU A 288 -12.29 27.45 -2.07
C GLU A 288 -13.26 27.57 -3.27
N CYS A 289 -13.90 26.48 -3.71
CA CYS A 289 -14.74 26.49 -4.93
C CYS A 289 -16.20 26.87 -4.66
N ASP A 290 -16.70 27.89 -5.38
CA ASP A 290 -18.11 28.31 -5.36
C ASP A 290 -19.05 27.43 -6.23
N ASN A 291 -18.55 26.38 -6.86
CA ASN A 291 -19.37 25.43 -7.62
C ASN A 291 -18.68 24.06 -7.78
N GLY A 292 -19.44 23.07 -8.25
CA GLY A 292 -18.93 21.72 -8.52
C GLY A 292 -19.22 20.71 -7.40
N ILE A 293 -18.95 19.44 -7.69
CA ILE A 293 -19.19 18.33 -6.76
C ILE A 293 -17.94 18.14 -5.90
N GLY A 294 -18.05 18.28 -4.58
CA GLY A 294 -16.97 17.98 -3.64
C GLY A 294 -16.88 16.48 -3.35
N VAL A 295 -18.01 15.87 -2.98
CA VAL A 295 -18.08 14.45 -2.58
C VAL A 295 -19.22 13.73 -3.29
N LYS A 296 -18.93 12.55 -3.86
CA LYS A 296 -19.94 11.59 -4.33
C LYS A 296 -20.15 10.52 -3.26
N LEU A 297 -21.33 10.49 -2.65
CA LEU A 297 -21.65 9.58 -1.57
C LEU A 297 -21.95 8.18 -2.08
N LYS A 298 -21.45 7.21 -1.33
CA LYS A 298 -21.79 5.80 -1.52
C LYS A 298 -22.90 5.38 -0.58
N HIS A 299 -22.78 5.74 0.69
CA HIS A 299 -23.81 5.50 1.71
C HIS A 299 -24.04 6.78 2.50
N ARG A 300 -25.30 7.00 2.87
CA ARG A 300 -25.71 8.05 3.81
C ARG A 300 -26.60 7.46 4.87
N VAL A 301 -26.65 8.11 6.03
CA VAL A 301 -27.69 7.82 7.02
C VAL A 301 -29.03 8.17 6.38
N LYS A 302 -29.98 7.22 6.44
CA LYS A 302 -31.36 7.47 6.03
C LYS A 302 -32.13 7.83 7.29
N ASN A 303 -32.56 9.09 7.35
CA ASN A 303 -33.61 9.52 8.27
C ASN A 303 -34.95 9.01 7.76
#